data_AF-X0WYB4-F1
#
_entry.id   AF-X0WYB4-F1
#
_cell.length_a   1.000
_cell.length_b   1.000
_cell.length_c   1.000
_cell.angle_alpha   90.00
_cell.angle_beta   90.00
_cell.angle_gamma   90.00
#
_symmetry.space_group_name_H-M   'P 1'
#
loop_
_entity.id
_entity.type
_entity.pdbx_description
1 polymer ?
#
loop_
_entity_poly.entity_id
_entity_poly.type
_entity_poly.pdbx_seq_one_letter_code
_entity_poly.pdbx_strand_id
1 'polypeptide(L)' 'MNIYSYIILIALLLQFLLDNISDALNLKALKHEMPPALADVYKPDEYQKSQEYTR' A
#
# COMPACT_ATOMS: atom_id res chain seq x y z
N MET A 1 -30.31 -15.34 -16.34
CA MET A 1 -29.14 -15.09 -15.49
C MET A 1 -27.89 -15.35 -16.33
N ASN A 2 -27.02 -14.34 -16.47
CA ASN A 2 -25.83 -14.47 -17.31
C ASN A 2 -24.64 -14.82 -16.41
N ILE A 3 -24.13 -16.04 -16.52
CA ILE A 3 -22.97 -16.52 -15.77
C ILE A 3 -21.76 -15.59 -15.92
N TYR A 4 -21.60 -14.99 -17.11
CA TYR A 4 -20.57 -14.00 -17.39
C TYR A 4 -20.66 -12.75 -16.50
N SER A 5 -21.87 -12.27 -16.16
CA SER A 5 -22.05 -11.12 -15.29
C SER A 5 -21.55 -11.40 -13.87
N TYR A 6 -21.74 -12.62 -13.37
CA TYR A 6 -21.21 -13.02 -12.06
C TYR A 6 -19.68 -13.15 -12.08
N ILE A 7 -19.10 -13.69 -13.14
CA ILE A 7 -17.65 -13.79 -13.30
C ILE A 7 -17.01 -12.40 -13.27
N ILE A 8 -17.55 -11.45 -14.04
CA ILE A 8 -17.04 -10.07 -14.09
C ILE A 8 -17.16 -9.41 -12.71
N LEU A 9 -18.31 -9.57 -12.04
CA LEU A 9 -18.53 -9.00 -10.71
C LEU A 9 -17.53 -9.55 -9.68
N ILE A 10 -17.31 -10.86 -9.67
CA ILE A 10 -16.34 -11.50 -8.76
C ILE A 10 -14.91 -11.02 -9.05
N ALA A 11 -14.53 -10.91 -10.32
CA ALA A 11 -13.20 -10.42 -10.69
C ALA A 11 -12.96 -9.00 -10.18
N LEU A 12 -13.93 -8.10 -10.34
CA LEU A 12 -13.85 -6.73 -9.83
C LEU A 12 -13.78 -6.68 -8.30
N LEU A 13 -14.56 -7.51 -7.61
CA LEU A 13 -14.52 -7.60 -6.15
C LEU A 13 -13.18 -8.12 -5.63
N LEU A 14 -12.62 -9.14 -6.28
CA LEU A 14 -11.30 -9.67 -5.92
C LEU A 14 -10.20 -8.65 -6.16
N GLN A 15 -10.24 -7.93 -7.29
CA GLN A 15 -9.30 -6.85 -7.58
C GLN A 15 -9.37 -5.77 -6.51
N PHE A 16 -10.57 -5.26 -6.22
CA PHE A 16 -10.78 -4.25 -5.18
C PHE A 16 -10.26 -4.71 -3.82
N LEU A 17 -10.50 -5.97 -3.45
CA LEU A 17 -10.05 -6.51 -2.16
C LEU A 17 -8.53 -6.62 -2.10
N LEU A 18 -7.88 -7.06 -3.18
CA LEU A 18 -6.42 -7.14 -3.26
C LEU A 18 -5.77 -5.76 -3.17
N ASP A 19 -6.32 -4.76 -3.84
CA ASP A 19 -5.81 -3.39 -3.79
C ASP A 19 -5.91 -2.83 -2.36
N ASN A 20 -7.09 -2.99 -1.71
CA ASN A 20 -7.28 -2.55 -0.33
C ASN A 20 -6.35 -3.26 0.67
N ILE A 21 -6.14 -4.57 0.52
CA ILE A 21 -5.22 -5.32 1.39
C ILE A 21 -3.79 -4.84 1.16
N SER A 22 -3.40 -4.59 -0.09
CA SER A 22 -2.06 -4.10 -0.44
C SER A 22 -1.81 -2.72 0.16
N ASP A 23 -2.77 -1.80 0.04
CA ASP A 23 -2.69 -0.46 0.62
C ASP A 23 -2.62 -0.52 2.14
N ALA A 24 -3.47 -1.35 2.78
CA ALA A 24 -3.44 -1.54 4.23
C ALA A 24 -2.10 -2.11 4.72
N LEU A 25 -1.53 -3.08 3.99
CA LEU A 25 -0.22 -3.64 4.29
C LEU A 25 0.90 -2.63 4.04
N ASN A 26 0.81 -1.82 2.99
CA ASN A 26 1.79 -0.79 2.67
C ASN A 26 1.80 0.31 3.75
N LEU A 27 0.63 0.78 4.16
CA LEU A 27 0.48 1.72 5.27
C LEU A 27 0.95 1.12 6.61
N LYS A 28 0.73 -0.18 6.84
CA LYS A 28 1.26 -0.88 8.02
C LYS A 28 2.78 -1.04 7.97
N ALA A 29 3.34 -1.25 6.79
CA ALA A 29 4.77 -1.35 6.56
C ALA A 29 5.47 0.01 6.60
N LEU A 30 4.72 1.11 6.49
CA LEU A 30 5.17 2.47 6.70
C LEU A 30 5.56 2.67 8.17
N LYS A 31 6.76 2.20 8.52
CA LYS A 31 7.33 2.29 9.86
C LYS A 31 7.91 3.67 10.09
N HIS A 32 7.53 4.29 11.21
CA HIS A 32 8.07 5.57 11.67
C HIS A 32 9.59 5.54 11.86
N GLU A 33 10.15 4.37 12.21
CA GLU A 33 11.60 4.20 12.38
C GLU A 33 12.29 3.92 11.05
N MET A 34 13.31 4.72 10.75
CA MET A 34 14.13 4.60 9.54
C MET A 34 14.93 3.29 9.56
N PRO A 35 14.80 2.43 8.53
CA PRO A 35 15.68 1.28 8.37
C PRO A 35 17.14 1.74 8.27
N PRO A 36 18.10 1.06 8.92
CA PRO A 36 19.50 1.43 8.85
C PRO A 36 20.07 1.39 7.42
N ALA A 37 19.45 0.62 6.52
CA ALA A 37 19.78 0.60 5.09
C ALA A 37 19.42 1.91 4.35
N LEU A 38 18.50 2.72 4.88
CA LEU A 38 18.09 4.00 4.30
C LEU A 38 18.83 5.20 4.93
N ALA A 39 19.62 4.98 5.99
CA ALA A 39 20.35 6.03 6.69
C ALA A 39 21.46 6.69 5.84
N ASP A 40 21.96 6.00 4.82
CA ASP A 40 22.96 6.52 3.87
C ASP A 40 22.32 7.30 2.70
N VAL A 41 20.99 7.14 2.50
CA VAL A 41 20.23 7.74 1.40
C VAL A 41 19.40 8.94 1.84
N TYR A 42 18.84 8.89 3.06
CA TYR A 42 17.97 9.93 3.60
C TYR A 42 18.62 10.62 4.80
N LYS A 43 18.57 11.96 4.81
CA LYS A 43 18.80 12.73 6.04
C LYS A 43 17.66 12.47 7.03
N PRO A 44 17.92 12.49 8.35
CA PRO A 44 16.93 12.15 9.37
C PRO A 44 15.59 12.92 9.24
N ASP A 45 15.63 14.18 8.79
CA ASP A 45 14.43 15.03 8.66
C ASP A 45 13.64 14.78 7.35
N GLU A 46 14.31 14.31 6.29
CA GLU A 46 13.68 14.12 4.97
C GLU A 46 12.82 12.85 4.91
N TYR A 47 13.17 11.84 5.71
CA TYR A 47 12.43 10.59 5.78
C TYR A 47 11.05 10.76 6.42
N GLN A 48 10.96 11.52 7.52
CA GLN A 48 9.66 11.84 8.13
C GLN A 48 8.75 12.58 7.14
N LYS A 49 9.29 13.55 6.41
CA LYS A 49 8.54 14.30 5.39
C LYS A 49 8.02 13.41 4.26
N SER A 50 8.82 12.45 3.78
CA SER A 50 8.37 11.49 2.74
C SER A 50 7.26 10.56 3.23
N GLN A 51 7.26 10.20 4.52
CA GLN A 51 6.20 9.38 5.10
C GLN A 51 4.88 10.15 5.25
N GLU A 52 4.93 11.44 5.57
CA GLU A 52 3.73 12.29 5.64
C GLU A 52 3.01 12.40 4.28
N TYR A 53 3.74 12.40 3.17
CA TYR A 53 3.12 12.37 1.83
C TYR A 53 2.49 11.01 1.46
N THR A 54 2.94 9.93 2.11
CA THR A 54 2.51 8.56 1.80
C THR A 54 1.32 8.10 2.66
N ARG A 55 1.12 8.73 3.82
CA ARG A 55 -0.07 8.54 4.67
C ARG A 55 -1.29 9.24 4.08
#